data_AF-A0A921FG04-F1
#
_entry.id   AF-A0A921FG04-F1
#
_cell.length_a   1.000
_cell.length_b   1.000
_cell.length_c   1.000
_cell.angle_alpha   90.00
_cell.angle_beta   90.00
_cell.angle_gamma   90.00
#
_symmetry.space_group_name_H-M   'P 1'
#
loop_
_entity.id
_entity.type
_entity.pdbx_description
1 polymer ?
#
loop_
_entity_poly.entity_id
_entity_poly.type
_entity_poly.pdbx_seq_one_letter_code
_entity_poly.pdbx_strand_id
1 'polypeptide(L)'
;MKNILFFVAILFLAVACDSESSVPENVTSDQLVTVSAKISSQASGEVGNGAAINRCILEVYNAADNSLVGERQIAKPSSGTAQFKVKLESSLTYKLVLWADYSADGSNDKFYNTTEGLQSISRITDEYIGNNDQLDAFYACKEFSAGETTVNVEMQHPFAQLNVYASDFYDLVEADRPTKVSVSFGSVYTSFNALTGVASGEAKLQYAAPVAIIGKNGQLSYDYLFASADKQTLPDFTMSFSNESGTAFAPYKFSSIPLQRNYATHVTGNLLTNSGELDVVVKPGFGEPDIPFDIYDGSSLVEPGMDGNNVNVNSAANMAYVLNNLSQFNNKVINMNCNIDFAGAEIKNSTSRISLSIQGNGHTIKNLTLMSNDIACGLIPNMAGGTVSDLTIDNFRVVRDESKSDSYSGVIVGESHGNIVIKNCRVTNSEVNGINKVGTIVGFASDGIMEVKDCIVENTSVISHTWDGGDCGGIVGFIGNSMTSATISGNKFLNSTVEVKEEENMLYKALLEEILKGYIDIQQYDEAYREMIKNFSKQVLGYEIDLSSGRGACLYVATCFFSGNTVSISAEKDALTGSKRIIMGAEDGGLVRYQGLLGIVREGNLNGGKLYINGVETEVDTNSEKVSIE
;
A
#
# COMPACT_ATOMS: atom_id res chain seq x y z
N MET A 1 51.36 6.63 81.24
CA MET A 1 50.74 7.83 80.64
C MET A 1 49.85 7.37 79.49
N LYS A 2 48.58 7.83 79.47
CA LYS A 2 47.62 8.07 78.36
C LYS A 2 47.78 7.25 77.06
N ASN A 3 46.78 6.75 76.34
CA ASN A 3 45.31 6.75 76.40
C ASN A 3 44.86 5.81 75.27
N ILE A 4 43.82 5.02 75.56
CA ILE A 4 42.70 4.55 74.72
C ILE A 4 42.60 5.20 73.32
N LEU A 5 42.48 4.41 72.23
CA LEU A 5 41.22 4.24 71.47
C LEU A 5 41.27 3.21 70.33
N PHE A 6 40.19 2.43 70.29
CA PHE A 6 39.70 1.47 69.31
C PHE A 6 39.52 2.05 67.90
N PHE A 7 39.63 1.19 66.87
CA PHE A 7 38.59 1.05 65.84
C PHE A 7 38.67 -0.33 65.17
N VAL A 8 37.50 -0.97 65.04
CA VAL A 8 37.26 -2.29 64.46
C VAL A 8 37.00 -2.16 62.96
N ALA A 9 37.54 -3.09 62.15
CA ALA A 9 36.98 -3.45 60.85
C ALA A 9 37.26 -4.93 60.57
N ILE A 10 36.18 -5.70 60.43
CA ILE A 10 36.17 -7.15 60.18
C ILE A 10 36.43 -7.39 58.69
N LEU A 11 37.40 -8.26 58.38
CA LEU A 11 37.72 -8.72 57.03
C LEU A 11 37.89 -10.26 57.06
N PHE A 12 37.09 -10.93 56.21
CA PHE A 12 37.21 -12.27 55.59
C PHE A 12 38.25 -13.30 56.11
N LEU A 13 37.81 -14.57 56.32
CA LEU A 13 38.18 -15.74 55.48
C LEU A 13 37.68 -17.09 56.03
N ALA A 14 37.14 -17.90 55.09
CA ALA A 14 37.08 -19.36 54.92
C ALA A 14 37.40 -20.33 56.08
N VAL A 15 36.64 -21.43 56.18
CA VAL A 15 36.94 -22.76 55.58
C VAL A 15 35.66 -23.61 55.66
N ALA A 16 35.16 -24.11 54.53
CA ALA A 16 34.20 -25.21 54.48
C ALA A 16 34.94 -26.45 53.97
N CYS A 17 34.82 -27.54 54.73
CA CYS A 17 35.46 -28.83 54.51
C CYS A 17 34.61 -29.65 53.54
N ASP A 18 35.29 -30.29 52.59
CA ASP A 18 34.74 -31.17 51.58
C ASP A 18 34.29 -32.51 52.19
N SER A 19 33.17 -33.03 51.72
CA SER A 19 32.87 -34.46 51.79
C SER A 19 32.01 -34.83 50.58
N GLU A 20 32.66 -35.44 49.60
CA GLU A 20 32.05 -36.07 48.45
C GLU A 20 31.02 -37.12 48.89
N SER A 21 29.80 -36.98 48.38
CA SER A 21 28.89 -38.10 48.16
C SER A 21 28.37 -37.99 46.74
N SER A 22 28.89 -38.84 45.87
CA SER A 22 28.50 -38.99 44.48
C SER A 22 27.11 -39.61 44.37
N VAL A 23 26.10 -38.75 44.31
CA VAL A 23 24.82 -39.07 43.69
C VAL A 23 24.99 -38.75 42.20
N PRO A 24 24.59 -39.62 41.25
CA PRO A 24 24.41 -39.16 39.89
C PRO A 24 23.22 -38.20 39.93
N GLU A 25 23.49 -36.89 40.05
CA GLU A 25 22.53 -35.88 39.64
C GLU A 25 22.25 -36.15 38.18
N ASN A 26 21.07 -36.72 37.89
CA ASN A 26 20.46 -36.50 36.61
C ASN A 26 20.11 -35.01 36.62
N VAL A 27 21.04 -34.18 36.15
CA VAL A 27 20.87 -32.72 36.08
C VAL A 27 19.77 -32.47 35.06
N THR A 28 18.51 -32.49 35.49
CA THR A 28 17.42 -31.85 34.77
C THR A 28 17.62 -30.34 34.97
N SER A 29 18.46 -29.73 34.14
CA SER A 29 18.62 -28.28 34.19
C SER A 29 17.40 -27.64 33.56
N ASP A 30 16.64 -26.91 34.36
CA ASP A 30 15.63 -25.97 33.86
C ASP A 30 16.31 -24.96 32.94
N GLN A 31 15.77 -24.82 31.74
CA GLN A 31 16.21 -23.88 30.72
C GLN A 31 15.20 -22.74 30.58
N LEU A 32 15.72 -21.52 30.48
CA LEU A 32 14.89 -20.36 30.19
C LEU A 32 14.62 -20.31 28.68
N VAL A 33 13.35 -20.39 28.30
CA VAL A 33 12.88 -20.31 26.92
C VAL A 33 12.18 -18.97 26.72
N THR A 34 12.61 -18.23 25.71
CA THR A 34 11.92 -17.02 25.24
C THR A 34 10.95 -17.39 24.13
N VAL A 35 9.68 -17.06 24.30
CA VAL A 35 8.64 -17.30 23.29
C VAL A 35 8.28 -15.97 22.64
N SER A 36 8.37 -15.91 21.32
CA SER A 36 7.94 -14.77 20.51
C SER A 36 6.73 -15.18 19.69
N ALA A 37 5.54 -14.75 20.11
CA ALA A 37 4.29 -15.00 19.42
C ALA A 37 3.98 -13.83 18.47
N LYS A 38 4.14 -14.08 17.17
CA LYS A 38 3.85 -13.12 16.11
C LYS A 38 2.39 -13.26 15.71
N ILE A 39 1.62 -12.22 15.99
CA ILE A 39 0.29 -12.01 15.43
C ILE A 39 0.53 -11.58 13.99
N SER A 40 -0.05 -12.28 13.02
CA SER A 40 0.27 -12.08 11.60
C SER A 40 0.21 -10.61 11.21
N SER A 41 1.28 -10.09 10.62
CA SER A 41 1.45 -8.67 10.29
C SER A 41 0.58 -8.26 9.11
N GLN A 42 -0.33 -7.31 9.36
CA GLN A 42 -0.98 -6.36 8.45
C GLN A 42 -0.77 -6.60 6.94
N ALA A 43 -1.66 -7.41 6.35
CA ALA A 43 -2.06 -7.15 4.97
C ALA A 43 -2.74 -5.76 4.96
N SER A 44 -2.46 -4.94 3.96
CA SER A 44 -3.01 -3.59 3.81
C SER A 44 -4.50 -3.64 3.49
N GLY A 45 -5.30 -3.88 4.53
CA GLY A 45 -6.73 -3.68 4.58
C GLY A 45 -7.19 -3.27 5.99
N GLU A 46 -8.29 -2.53 6.07
CA GLU A 46 -8.72 -1.88 7.31
C GLU A 46 -9.22 -2.85 8.40
N VAL A 47 -9.61 -4.09 8.06
CA VAL A 47 -10.28 -5.05 8.96
C VAL A 47 -9.64 -6.44 8.91
N GLY A 48 -9.48 -7.09 10.08
CA GLY A 48 -8.93 -8.44 10.22
C GLY A 48 -7.40 -8.50 10.20
N ASN A 49 -6.75 -7.38 10.46
CA ASN A 49 -5.30 -7.22 10.47
C ASN A 49 -4.70 -7.31 11.89
N GLY A 50 -5.52 -7.60 12.90
CA GLY A 50 -5.13 -7.67 14.30
C GLY A 50 -4.75 -6.34 14.96
N ALA A 51 -5.08 -5.17 14.37
CA ALA A 51 -4.73 -3.86 14.95
C ALA A 51 -5.37 -3.62 16.32
N ALA A 52 -6.56 -4.18 16.57
CA ALA A 52 -7.23 -4.08 17.87
C ALA A 52 -6.58 -4.97 18.96
N ILE A 53 -5.78 -5.98 18.59
CA ILE A 53 -5.28 -6.99 19.52
C ILE A 53 -4.32 -6.37 20.53
N ASN A 54 -4.65 -6.51 21.81
CA ASN A 54 -3.88 -5.90 22.90
C ASN A 54 -3.60 -6.84 24.08
N ARG A 55 -4.06 -8.10 24.00
CA ARG A 55 -3.82 -9.15 24.98
C ARG A 55 -3.38 -10.43 24.28
N CYS A 56 -2.38 -11.11 24.82
CA CYS A 56 -1.97 -12.45 24.41
C CYS A 56 -1.73 -13.31 25.65
N ILE A 57 -2.34 -14.49 25.70
CA ILE A 57 -2.29 -15.47 26.79
C ILE A 57 -1.42 -16.63 26.32
N LEU A 58 -0.52 -17.10 27.19
CA LEU A 58 0.28 -18.31 27.01
C LEU A 58 -0.03 -19.33 28.10
N GLU A 59 -0.33 -20.55 27.69
CA GLU A 59 -0.34 -21.76 28.52
C GLU A 59 0.64 -22.78 27.94
N VAL A 60 1.45 -23.40 28.80
CA VAL A 60 2.43 -24.42 28.39
C VAL A 60 1.92 -25.78 28.83
N TYR A 61 1.94 -26.76 27.93
CA TYR A 61 1.52 -28.12 28.23
C TYR A 61 2.65 -29.11 27.98
N ASN A 62 2.72 -30.17 28.78
CA ASN A 62 3.59 -31.30 28.48
C ASN A 62 3.06 -32.02 27.24
N ALA A 63 3.91 -32.25 26.23
CA ALA A 63 3.46 -32.83 24.96
C ALA A 63 2.99 -34.30 25.09
N ALA A 64 3.48 -35.03 26.11
CA ALA A 64 3.20 -36.45 26.30
C ALA A 64 1.78 -36.72 26.85
N ASP A 65 1.30 -35.86 27.76
CA ASP A 65 0.03 -36.08 28.47
C ASP A 65 -0.93 -34.88 28.42
N ASN A 66 -0.53 -33.77 27.79
CA ASN A 66 -1.26 -32.50 27.74
C ASN A 66 -1.62 -31.94 29.13
N SER A 67 -0.82 -32.23 30.16
CA SER A 67 -0.94 -31.58 31.47
C SER A 67 -0.37 -30.16 31.43
N LEU A 68 -1.01 -29.21 32.13
CA LEU A 68 -0.55 -27.83 32.22
C LEU A 68 0.75 -27.76 33.02
N VAL A 69 1.73 -27.00 32.52
CA VAL A 69 3.06 -26.82 33.10
C VAL A 69 3.27 -25.35 33.43
N GLY A 70 3.61 -25.06 34.68
CA GLY A 70 3.82 -23.70 35.16
C GLY A 70 2.51 -22.89 35.27
N GLU A 71 2.67 -21.57 35.33
CA GLU A 71 1.55 -20.63 35.42
C GLU A 71 1.21 -20.05 34.06
N ARG A 72 -0.09 -19.79 33.84
CA ARG A 72 -0.58 -18.99 32.72
C ARG A 72 0.11 -17.61 32.73
N GLN A 73 0.56 -17.15 31.56
CA GLN A 73 1.12 -15.80 31.40
C GLN A 73 0.24 -14.96 30.47
N ILE A 74 0.23 -13.65 30.71
CA ILE A 74 -0.44 -12.65 29.85
C ILE A 74 0.60 -11.61 29.47
N ALA A 75 0.67 -11.29 28.18
CA ALA A 75 1.52 -10.24 27.64
C ALA A 75 0.71 -9.33 26.71
N LYS A 76 1.02 -8.04 26.76
CA LYS A 76 0.52 -7.07 25.77
C LYS A 76 1.43 -7.12 24.54
N PRO A 77 0.90 -7.35 23.33
CA PRO A 77 1.69 -7.28 22.10
C PRO A 77 2.31 -5.89 21.88
N SER A 78 3.50 -5.86 21.32
CA SER A 78 4.19 -4.67 20.83
C SER A 78 4.59 -4.88 19.38
N SER A 79 4.20 -3.97 18.48
CA SER A 79 4.42 -4.11 17.03
C SER A 79 3.96 -5.47 16.48
N GLY A 80 2.77 -5.94 16.90
CA GLY A 80 2.19 -7.22 16.48
C GLY A 80 2.85 -8.46 17.09
N THR A 81 3.75 -8.33 18.06
CA THR A 81 4.43 -9.48 18.69
C THR A 81 4.28 -9.46 20.21
N ALA A 82 3.85 -10.57 20.80
CA ALA A 82 3.88 -10.80 22.25
C ALA A 82 5.12 -11.62 22.64
N GLN A 83 5.76 -11.27 23.75
CA GLN A 83 6.93 -11.98 24.26
C GLN A 83 6.68 -12.55 25.65
N PHE A 84 7.11 -13.79 25.85
CA PHE A 84 7.01 -14.52 27.12
C PHE A 84 8.35 -15.15 27.49
N LYS A 85 8.52 -15.44 28.78
CA LYS A 85 9.69 -16.17 29.30
C LYS A 85 9.21 -17.28 30.23
N VAL A 86 9.54 -18.51 29.90
CA VAL A 86 9.15 -19.70 30.66
C VAL A 86 10.39 -20.52 31.02
N LYS A 87 10.41 -21.12 32.21
CA LYS A 87 11.46 -22.05 32.63
C LYS A 87 10.93 -23.46 32.48
N LEU A 88 11.64 -24.30 31.73
CA LEU A 88 11.18 -25.64 31.35
C LEU A 88 12.32 -26.65 31.45
N GLU A 89 12.00 -27.89 31.78
CA GLU A 89 13.00 -28.95 31.85
C GLU A 89 13.54 -29.27 30.45
N SER A 90 14.84 -29.04 30.25
CA SER A 90 15.50 -29.12 28.94
C SER A 90 15.38 -30.45 28.19
N SER A 91 15.07 -31.56 28.89
CA SER A 91 14.94 -32.90 28.30
C SER A 91 13.53 -33.24 27.79
N LEU A 92 12.53 -32.39 28.04
CA LEU A 92 11.13 -32.64 27.70
C LEU A 92 10.68 -31.86 26.46
N THR A 93 9.56 -32.30 25.90
CA THR A 93 8.86 -31.65 24.78
C THR A 93 7.56 -31.05 25.29
N TYR A 94 7.26 -29.84 24.84
CA TYR A 94 6.14 -29.05 25.32
C TYR A 94 5.31 -28.51 24.16
N LYS A 95 4.06 -28.16 24.43
CA LYS A 95 3.17 -27.41 23.54
C LYS A 95 2.92 -26.03 24.11
N LEU A 96 3.26 -25.00 23.34
CA LEU A 96 2.90 -23.62 23.61
C LEU A 96 1.51 -23.38 23.03
N VAL A 97 0.51 -23.19 23.88
CA VAL A 97 -0.87 -22.86 23.48
C VAL A 97 -1.09 -21.38 23.74
N LEU A 98 -1.43 -20.66 22.68
CA LEU A 98 -1.52 -19.20 22.67
C LEU A 98 -2.91 -18.76 22.22
N TRP A 99 -3.40 -17.69 22.82
CA TRP A 99 -4.62 -16.98 22.42
C TRP A 99 -4.38 -15.48 22.49
N ALA A 100 -4.65 -14.74 21.42
CA ALA A 100 -4.54 -13.29 21.40
C ALA A 100 -5.85 -12.64 20.95
N ASP A 101 -6.32 -11.64 21.68
CA ASP A 101 -7.60 -10.98 21.46
C ASP A 101 -7.60 -9.52 21.97
N TYR A 102 -8.74 -8.87 21.81
CA TYR A 102 -9.01 -7.56 22.43
C TYR A 102 -9.45 -7.72 23.89
N SER A 103 -8.86 -6.89 24.75
CA SER A 103 -9.28 -6.67 26.13
C SER A 103 -9.45 -5.17 26.40
N ALA A 104 -10.46 -4.80 27.19
CA ALA A 104 -10.71 -3.39 27.53
C ALA A 104 -9.59 -2.77 28.39
N ASP A 105 -8.93 -3.59 29.23
CA ASP A 105 -7.86 -3.17 30.14
C ASP A 105 -6.52 -3.89 29.87
N GLY A 106 -6.47 -4.74 28.85
CA GLY A 106 -5.30 -5.52 28.46
C GLY A 106 -5.10 -6.81 29.26
N SER A 107 -6.03 -7.18 30.17
CA SER A 107 -5.90 -8.38 31.00
C SER A 107 -7.20 -9.21 31.06
N ASN A 108 -8.36 -8.57 31.22
CA ASN A 108 -9.63 -9.26 31.43
C ASN A 108 -10.34 -9.62 30.11
N ASP A 109 -11.14 -10.67 30.16
CA ASP A 109 -11.95 -11.14 29.03
C ASP A 109 -12.99 -10.08 28.62
N LYS A 110 -13.12 -9.82 27.32
CA LYS A 110 -14.14 -8.92 26.76
C LYS A 110 -15.12 -9.62 25.84
N PHE A 111 -14.64 -10.26 24.78
CA PHE A 111 -15.48 -10.96 23.80
C PHE A 111 -15.37 -12.49 23.89
N TYR A 112 -14.31 -12.99 24.52
CA TYR A 112 -14.01 -14.41 24.65
C TYR A 112 -13.71 -14.74 26.10
N ASN A 113 -14.48 -15.68 26.67
CA ASN A 113 -14.23 -16.23 28.00
C ASN A 113 -13.13 -17.29 27.93
N THR A 114 -12.06 -17.06 28.68
CA THR A 114 -10.87 -17.91 28.77
C THR A 114 -10.64 -18.42 30.21
N THR A 115 -11.63 -18.28 31.10
CA THR A 115 -11.52 -18.59 32.55
C THR A 115 -11.23 -20.08 32.80
N GLU A 116 -11.77 -20.97 31.97
CA GLU A 116 -11.61 -22.43 32.09
C GLU A 116 -10.39 -22.98 31.30
N GLY A 117 -9.42 -22.12 30.97
CA GLY A 117 -8.23 -22.52 30.19
C GLY A 117 -8.39 -22.30 28.68
N LEU A 118 -7.27 -22.37 27.95
CA LEU A 118 -7.27 -22.20 26.48
C LEU A 118 -7.80 -23.44 25.71
N GLN A 119 -8.22 -24.48 26.42
CA GLN A 119 -8.91 -25.63 25.85
C GLN A 119 -10.44 -25.44 25.74
N SER A 120 -10.99 -24.40 26.37
CA SER A 120 -12.43 -24.17 26.53
C SER A 120 -12.81 -22.71 26.29
N ILE A 121 -12.26 -22.09 25.24
CA ILE A 121 -12.52 -20.69 24.91
C ILE A 121 -13.94 -20.59 24.37
N SER A 122 -14.74 -19.64 24.88
CA SER A 122 -16.13 -19.45 24.42
C SER A 122 -16.44 -17.98 24.14
N ARG A 123 -17.24 -17.73 23.09
CA ARG A 123 -17.71 -16.38 22.75
C ARG A 123 -18.75 -15.92 23.79
N ILE A 124 -18.58 -14.70 24.27
CA ILE A 124 -19.55 -14.01 25.13
C ILE A 124 -20.64 -13.43 24.23
N THR A 125 -21.86 -13.96 24.32
CA THR A 125 -22.95 -13.66 23.37
C THR A 125 -23.81 -12.46 23.74
N ASP A 126 -23.87 -12.07 25.02
CA ASP A 126 -24.79 -11.03 25.51
C ASP A 126 -24.47 -9.62 24.99
N GLU A 127 -23.22 -9.41 24.53
CA GLU A 127 -22.74 -8.15 23.97
C GLU A 127 -22.24 -8.31 22.52
N TYR A 128 -22.74 -9.32 21.81
CA TYR A 128 -22.28 -9.57 20.44
C TYR A 128 -22.76 -8.51 19.46
N ILE A 129 -21.82 -7.77 18.89
CA ILE A 129 -22.05 -6.76 17.87
C ILE A 129 -21.10 -7.08 16.71
N GLY A 130 -21.63 -7.61 15.60
CA GLY A 130 -20.87 -7.78 14.36
C GLY A 130 -20.47 -6.42 13.75
N ASN A 131 -19.78 -6.42 12.61
CA ASN A 131 -19.12 -5.22 12.08
C ASN A 131 -18.16 -4.55 13.08
N ASN A 132 -17.48 -5.37 13.90
CA ASN A 132 -16.57 -4.90 14.95
C ASN A 132 -15.24 -5.64 14.88
N ASP A 133 -14.18 -4.93 14.48
CA ASP A 133 -12.84 -5.50 14.37
C ASP A 133 -12.22 -5.90 15.72
N GLN A 134 -12.77 -5.41 16.84
CA GLN A 134 -12.36 -5.88 18.17
C GLN A 134 -12.79 -7.33 18.47
N LEU A 135 -13.65 -7.92 17.65
CA LEU A 135 -13.97 -9.35 17.71
C LEU A 135 -12.87 -10.23 17.12
N ASP A 136 -11.87 -9.67 16.44
CA ASP A 136 -10.77 -10.44 15.89
C ASP A 136 -9.94 -11.11 17.01
N ALA A 137 -9.30 -12.24 16.67
CA ALA A 137 -8.50 -13.03 17.58
C ALA A 137 -7.59 -14.00 16.82
N PHE A 138 -6.53 -14.43 17.48
CA PHE A 138 -5.52 -15.31 16.96
C PHE A 138 -5.23 -16.43 17.95
N TYR A 139 -4.85 -17.60 17.44
CA TYR A 139 -4.38 -18.70 18.26
C TYR A 139 -3.14 -19.37 17.65
N ALA A 140 -2.44 -20.13 18.47
CA ALA A 140 -1.43 -21.08 18.00
C ALA A 140 -1.29 -22.24 19.00
N CYS A 141 -0.93 -23.41 18.47
CA CYS A 141 -0.39 -24.51 19.25
C CYS A 141 0.91 -24.96 18.60
N LYS A 142 2.04 -24.71 19.28
CA LYS A 142 3.37 -25.07 18.78
C LYS A 142 4.03 -26.08 19.70
N GLU A 143 4.26 -27.29 19.19
CA GLU A 143 5.11 -28.27 19.85
C GLU A 143 6.59 -27.95 19.60
N PHE A 144 7.42 -28.05 20.64
CA PHE A 144 8.86 -27.82 20.58
C PHE A 144 9.61 -28.57 21.69
N SER A 145 10.90 -28.82 21.49
CA SER A 145 11.78 -29.41 22.50
C SER A 145 12.49 -28.32 23.31
N ALA A 146 12.51 -28.43 24.64
CA ALA A 146 13.04 -27.39 25.52
C ALA A 146 14.57 -27.15 25.42
N GLY A 147 15.29 -27.90 24.59
CA GLY A 147 16.65 -27.57 24.20
C GLY A 147 16.77 -26.24 23.42
N GLU A 148 15.67 -25.73 22.84
CA GLU A 148 15.63 -24.40 22.21
C GLU A 148 15.56 -23.28 23.26
N THR A 149 16.40 -22.23 23.12
CA THR A 149 16.37 -21.05 24.02
C THR A 149 15.41 -19.97 23.54
N THR A 150 15.01 -20.01 22.27
CA THR A 150 14.08 -19.07 21.64
C THR A 150 13.15 -19.81 20.69
N VAL A 151 11.84 -19.62 20.85
CA VAL A 151 10.80 -20.23 20.03
C VAL A 151 9.96 -19.13 19.40
N ASN A 152 9.94 -19.09 18.06
CA ASN A 152 9.09 -18.18 17.31
C ASN A 152 7.80 -18.91 16.90
N VAL A 153 6.66 -18.29 17.17
CA VAL A 153 5.33 -18.85 16.90
C VAL A 153 4.55 -17.87 16.02
N GLU A 154 4.19 -18.28 14.82
CA GLU A 154 3.25 -17.55 13.97
C GLU A 154 1.83 -17.93 14.37
N MET A 155 0.98 -16.95 14.66
CA MET A 155 -0.41 -17.17 15.05
C MET A 155 -1.35 -17.07 13.85
N GLN A 156 -2.50 -17.75 13.94
CA GLN A 156 -3.52 -17.81 12.88
C GLN A 156 -4.91 -17.51 13.44
N HIS A 157 -5.85 -17.19 12.57
CA HIS A 157 -7.22 -16.96 12.99
C HIS A 157 -7.93 -18.29 13.35
N PRO A 158 -8.72 -18.32 14.44
CA PRO A 158 -9.63 -19.42 14.73
C PRO A 158 -10.95 -19.31 13.93
N PHE A 159 -11.08 -18.27 13.11
CA PHE A 159 -12.32 -17.90 12.41
C PHE A 159 -12.23 -18.06 10.89
N ALA A 160 -13.39 -18.14 10.25
CA ALA A 160 -13.60 -17.61 8.91
C ALA A 160 -14.12 -16.16 9.02
N GLN A 161 -13.71 -15.27 8.13
CA GLN A 161 -14.31 -13.95 8.00
C GLN A 161 -15.42 -14.00 6.96
N LEU A 162 -16.63 -13.55 7.29
CA LEU A 162 -17.76 -13.47 6.36
C LEU A 162 -17.96 -12.00 5.97
N ASN A 163 -17.76 -11.67 4.70
CA ASN A 163 -18.00 -10.33 4.17
C ASN A 163 -19.18 -10.37 3.19
N VAL A 164 -20.12 -9.45 3.34
CA VAL A 164 -21.35 -9.39 2.53
C VAL A 164 -21.43 -8.04 1.82
N TYR A 165 -21.60 -8.07 0.51
CA TYR A 165 -21.63 -6.90 -0.38
C TYR A 165 -22.93 -6.86 -1.18
N ALA A 166 -23.49 -5.66 -1.35
CA ALA A 166 -24.59 -5.42 -2.28
C ALA A 166 -24.07 -4.75 -3.55
N SER A 167 -24.17 -5.43 -4.69
CA SER A 167 -23.85 -4.85 -6.01
C SER A 167 -24.84 -3.77 -6.43
N ASP A 168 -26.08 -3.84 -5.93
CA ASP A 168 -27.14 -2.85 -6.16
C ASP A 168 -27.13 -1.69 -5.14
N PHE A 169 -26.09 -1.55 -4.32
CA PHE A 169 -25.99 -0.48 -3.32
C PHE A 169 -25.96 0.91 -3.95
N TYR A 170 -25.17 1.09 -5.03
CA TYR A 170 -24.99 2.38 -5.69
C TYR A 170 -26.06 2.69 -6.75
N ASP A 171 -26.91 1.72 -7.08
CA ASP A 171 -28.10 1.92 -7.93
C ASP A 171 -29.18 2.73 -7.20
N LEU A 172 -29.12 2.78 -5.86
CA LEU A 172 -30.00 3.59 -5.03
C LEU A 172 -29.48 5.03 -4.89
N VAL A 173 -30.42 5.97 -4.86
CA VAL A 173 -30.14 7.36 -4.45
C VAL A 173 -29.66 7.38 -3.00
N GLU A 174 -28.78 8.32 -2.66
CA GLU A 174 -28.07 8.34 -1.38
C GLU A 174 -29.00 8.30 -0.15
N ALA A 175 -30.13 9.02 -0.20
CA ALA A 175 -31.12 9.05 0.88
C ALA A 175 -31.81 7.70 1.15
N ASP A 176 -31.83 6.82 0.16
CA ASP A 176 -32.49 5.51 0.24
C ASP A 176 -31.51 4.38 0.59
N ARG A 177 -30.20 4.62 0.59
CA ARG A 177 -29.20 3.59 0.89
C ARG A 177 -29.35 3.04 2.32
N PRO A 178 -29.11 1.74 2.54
CA PRO A 178 -29.19 1.17 3.88
C PRO A 178 -28.08 1.73 4.76
N THR A 179 -28.45 2.22 5.95
CA THR A 179 -27.49 2.70 6.97
C THR A 179 -27.40 1.75 8.16
N LYS A 180 -28.33 0.79 8.27
CA LYS A 180 -28.41 -0.20 9.35
C LYS A 180 -28.60 -1.60 8.79
N VAL A 181 -27.95 -2.56 9.43
CA VAL A 181 -28.04 -4.00 9.14
C VAL A 181 -28.41 -4.77 10.40
N SER A 182 -29.20 -5.83 10.24
CA SER A 182 -29.44 -6.84 11.26
C SER A 182 -29.21 -8.21 10.68
N VAL A 183 -28.46 -9.05 11.39
CA VAL A 183 -28.09 -10.41 10.96
C VAL A 183 -28.55 -11.42 12.00
N SER A 184 -29.11 -12.53 11.54
CA SER A 184 -29.57 -13.63 12.39
C SER A 184 -29.05 -14.96 11.84
N PHE A 185 -28.03 -15.50 12.50
CA PHE A 185 -27.48 -16.82 12.23
C PHE A 185 -28.29 -17.91 12.94
N GLY A 186 -28.72 -18.92 12.17
CA GLY A 186 -29.50 -20.04 12.71
C GLY A 186 -28.72 -20.95 13.65
N SER A 187 -27.45 -21.20 13.35
CA SER A 187 -26.51 -21.95 14.19
C SER A 187 -25.07 -21.66 13.75
N VAL A 188 -24.20 -21.29 14.69
CA VAL A 188 -22.75 -21.09 14.47
C VAL A 188 -21.95 -21.67 15.62
N TYR A 189 -20.67 -21.96 15.38
CA TYR A 189 -19.75 -22.33 16.45
C TYR A 189 -19.48 -21.15 17.40
N THR A 190 -19.53 -21.40 18.70
CA THR A 190 -19.32 -20.41 19.76
C THR A 190 -18.18 -20.77 20.69
N SER A 191 -17.53 -21.92 20.50
CA SER A 191 -16.43 -22.38 21.34
C SER A 191 -15.24 -22.86 20.50
N PHE A 192 -14.04 -22.77 21.08
CA PHE A 192 -12.79 -23.14 20.43
C PHE A 192 -11.78 -23.71 21.43
N ASN A 193 -11.09 -24.77 21.02
CA ASN A 193 -10.00 -25.35 21.78
C ASN A 193 -8.68 -24.99 21.08
N ALA A 194 -7.87 -24.11 21.69
CA ALA A 194 -6.62 -23.66 21.08
C ALA A 194 -5.52 -24.73 21.06
N LEU A 195 -5.59 -25.74 21.94
CA LEU A 195 -4.66 -26.87 21.96
C LEU A 195 -4.87 -27.80 20.77
N THR A 196 -6.13 -28.09 20.41
CA THR A 196 -6.47 -29.01 19.31
C THR A 196 -6.83 -28.30 18.01
N GLY A 197 -7.12 -27.00 18.08
CA GLY A 197 -7.67 -26.23 16.97
C GLY A 197 -9.09 -26.67 16.59
N VAL A 198 -9.91 -27.13 17.53
CA VAL A 198 -11.28 -27.59 17.20
C VAL A 198 -12.31 -26.52 17.58
N ALA A 199 -13.11 -26.10 16.61
CA ALA A 199 -14.30 -25.27 16.83
C ALA A 199 -15.49 -26.17 17.22
N SER A 200 -16.32 -25.71 18.15
CA SER A 200 -17.45 -26.47 18.70
C SER A 200 -18.49 -25.54 19.33
N GLY A 201 -19.53 -26.12 19.94
CA GLY A 201 -20.62 -25.39 20.59
C GLY A 201 -21.50 -24.69 19.58
N GLU A 202 -22.71 -25.19 19.34
CA GLU A 202 -23.62 -24.62 18.35
C GLU A 202 -24.71 -23.79 19.01
N ALA A 203 -24.83 -22.53 18.61
CA ALA A 203 -25.87 -21.64 19.11
C ALA A 203 -26.34 -20.65 18.03
N LYS A 204 -27.54 -20.11 18.25
CA LYS A 204 -28.02 -18.95 17.51
C LYS A 204 -27.20 -17.73 17.88
N LEU A 205 -26.94 -16.89 16.89
CA LEU A 205 -26.21 -15.64 17.08
C LEU A 205 -26.88 -14.55 16.25
N GLN A 206 -27.07 -13.38 16.84
CA GLN A 206 -27.74 -12.26 16.18
C GLN A 206 -27.13 -10.94 16.59
N TYR A 207 -27.11 -9.98 15.68
CA TYR A 207 -26.69 -8.62 15.97
C TYR A 207 -27.43 -7.60 15.10
N ALA A 208 -27.42 -6.36 15.56
CA ALA A 208 -27.77 -5.19 14.77
C ALA A 208 -26.62 -4.19 14.87
N ALA A 209 -26.24 -3.61 13.73
CA ALA A 209 -25.14 -2.67 13.63
C ALA A 209 -25.42 -1.64 12.53
N PRO A 210 -24.73 -0.50 12.53
CA PRO A 210 -24.59 0.30 11.32
C PRO A 210 -24.03 -0.56 10.17
N VAL A 211 -24.42 -0.26 8.93
CA VAL A 211 -23.78 -0.85 7.75
C VAL A 211 -22.28 -0.57 7.81
N ALA A 212 -21.46 -1.57 7.48
CA ALA A 212 -20.01 -1.42 7.45
C ALA A 212 -19.61 -0.42 6.35
N ILE A 213 -19.09 0.75 6.73
CA ILE A 213 -18.54 1.72 5.75
C ILE A 213 -17.03 1.46 5.66
N ILE A 214 -16.63 0.35 5.01
CA ILE A 214 -15.23 0.00 4.77
C ILE A 214 -15.00 0.05 3.27
N GLY A 215 -14.35 1.12 2.81
CA GLY A 215 -14.35 1.46 1.39
C GLY A 215 -15.75 1.81 0.87
N LYS A 216 -15.83 2.51 -0.25
CA LYS A 216 -17.11 2.83 -0.90
C LYS A 216 -17.42 1.76 -1.97
N ASN A 217 -17.51 0.50 -1.53
CA ASN A 217 -17.66 -0.67 -2.42
C ASN A 217 -18.98 -1.45 -2.23
N GLY A 218 -19.92 -0.91 -1.45
CA GLY A 218 -21.20 -1.58 -1.18
C GLY A 218 -21.14 -2.70 -0.14
N GLN A 219 -20.08 -2.78 0.68
CA GLN A 219 -20.04 -3.68 1.83
C GLN A 219 -21.18 -3.36 2.80
N LEU A 220 -21.94 -4.38 3.19
CA LEU A 220 -23.04 -4.26 4.13
C LEU A 220 -22.63 -4.69 5.54
N SER A 221 -21.84 -5.76 5.62
CA SER A 221 -21.37 -6.30 6.89
C SER A 221 -20.08 -7.10 6.75
N TYR A 222 -19.40 -7.27 7.88
CA TYR A 222 -18.38 -8.29 8.08
C TYR A 222 -18.53 -8.94 9.45
N ASP A 223 -18.09 -10.20 9.57
CA ASP A 223 -18.12 -10.92 10.84
C ASP A 223 -17.02 -11.99 10.94
N TYR A 224 -16.63 -12.32 12.18
CA TYR A 224 -15.67 -13.37 12.49
C TYR A 224 -16.40 -14.55 13.12
N LEU A 225 -16.48 -15.67 12.40
CA LEU A 225 -17.21 -16.86 12.85
C LEU A 225 -16.23 -18.02 13.08
N PHE A 226 -16.30 -18.68 14.24
CA PHE A 226 -15.47 -19.86 14.49
C PHE A 226 -15.71 -20.90 13.41
N ALA A 227 -14.63 -21.45 12.86
CA ALA A 227 -14.70 -22.35 11.70
C ALA A 227 -13.75 -23.54 11.83
N SER A 228 -14.10 -24.63 11.17
CA SER A 228 -13.24 -25.79 10.98
C SER A 228 -12.09 -25.49 10.02
N ALA A 229 -11.00 -26.26 10.14
CA ALA A 229 -9.89 -26.26 9.17
C ALA A 229 -10.36 -26.69 7.77
N ASP A 230 -11.28 -27.65 7.75
CA ASP A 230 -11.95 -28.12 6.55
C ASP A 230 -13.09 -27.16 6.19
N LYS A 231 -13.38 -27.07 4.90
CA LYS A 231 -14.49 -26.25 4.40
C LYS A 231 -15.82 -26.76 4.99
N GLN A 232 -16.46 -25.92 5.79
CA GLN A 232 -17.79 -26.17 6.36
C GLN A 232 -18.84 -25.35 5.61
N THR A 233 -20.09 -25.77 5.68
CA THR A 233 -21.21 -25.00 5.14
C THR A 233 -21.96 -24.36 6.30
N LEU A 234 -22.00 -23.03 6.29
CA LEU A 234 -22.79 -22.25 7.23
C LEU A 234 -24.28 -22.54 7.01
N PRO A 235 -25.05 -22.84 8.08
CA PRO A 235 -26.50 -22.96 8.00
C PRO A 235 -27.17 -21.68 7.51
N ASP A 236 -28.41 -21.80 7.04
CA ASP A 236 -29.20 -20.66 6.59
C ASP A 236 -29.22 -19.53 7.63
N PHE A 237 -29.02 -18.31 7.16
CA PHE A 237 -29.10 -17.10 7.96
C PHE A 237 -29.83 -16.00 7.19
N THR A 238 -30.35 -15.02 7.91
CA THR A 238 -31.14 -13.93 7.34
C THR A 238 -30.48 -12.60 7.65
N MET A 239 -30.46 -11.70 6.67
CA MET A 239 -30.09 -10.30 6.86
C MET A 239 -31.26 -9.39 6.52
N SER A 240 -31.43 -8.33 7.31
CA SER A 240 -32.40 -7.27 7.09
C SER A 240 -31.70 -5.92 7.09
N PHE A 241 -32.18 -4.99 6.28
CA PHE A 241 -31.58 -3.67 6.10
C PHE A 241 -32.61 -2.56 6.28
N SER A 242 -32.17 -1.38 6.69
CA SER A 242 -32.99 -0.17 6.68
C SER A 242 -32.17 1.09 6.41
N ASN A 243 -32.78 2.07 5.75
CA ASN A 243 -32.18 3.39 5.55
C ASN A 243 -32.26 4.29 6.80
N GLU A 244 -31.73 5.50 6.71
CA GLU A 244 -31.68 6.45 7.83
C GLU A 244 -33.07 6.85 8.32
N SER A 245 -34.03 6.94 7.40
CA SER A 245 -35.44 7.24 7.70
C SER A 245 -36.19 6.04 8.32
N GLY A 246 -35.56 4.87 8.43
CA GLY A 246 -36.15 3.65 8.96
C GLY A 246 -36.99 2.85 7.95
N THR A 247 -36.90 3.17 6.66
CA THR A 247 -37.55 2.37 5.61
C THR A 247 -36.82 1.04 5.50
N ALA A 248 -37.56 -0.06 5.64
CA ALA A 248 -37.01 -1.40 5.61
C ALA A 248 -36.94 -1.96 4.18
N PHE A 249 -35.87 -2.71 3.91
CA PHE A 249 -35.75 -3.55 2.73
C PHE A 249 -36.36 -4.92 2.99
N ALA A 250 -36.69 -5.66 1.93
CA ALA A 250 -37.05 -7.06 2.06
C ALA A 250 -35.84 -7.85 2.62
N PRO A 251 -36.03 -8.71 3.63
CA PRO A 251 -34.93 -9.51 4.15
C PRO A 251 -34.35 -10.44 3.07
N TYR A 252 -33.03 -10.61 3.08
CA TYR A 252 -32.35 -11.58 2.23
C TYR A 252 -32.06 -12.84 3.04
N LYS A 253 -32.41 -14.01 2.49
CA LYS A 253 -32.13 -15.31 3.10
C LYS A 253 -30.94 -15.96 2.38
N PHE A 254 -29.85 -16.14 3.10
CA PHE A 254 -28.66 -16.80 2.61
C PHE A 254 -28.75 -18.30 2.88
N SER A 255 -28.21 -19.09 1.96
CA SER A 255 -28.12 -20.55 2.11
C SER A 255 -26.81 -21.06 1.55
N SER A 256 -26.29 -22.14 2.13
CA SER A 256 -25.10 -22.85 1.65
C SER A 256 -23.81 -22.01 1.57
N ILE A 257 -23.63 -21.01 2.43
CA ILE A 257 -22.42 -20.17 2.43
C ILE A 257 -21.25 -20.99 2.99
N PRO A 258 -20.16 -21.21 2.25
CA PRO A 258 -19.00 -21.90 2.75
C PRO A 258 -18.24 -21.04 3.76
N LEU A 259 -17.70 -21.64 4.80
CA LEU A 259 -16.74 -21.03 5.70
C LEU A 259 -15.53 -21.95 5.83
N GLN A 260 -14.36 -21.38 6.03
CA GLN A 260 -13.15 -22.14 6.32
C GLN A 260 -12.24 -21.32 7.22
N ARG A 261 -11.68 -21.96 8.25
CA ARG A 261 -10.78 -21.29 9.18
C ARG A 261 -9.59 -20.69 8.46
N ASN A 262 -9.28 -19.44 8.80
CA ASN A 262 -8.22 -18.63 8.23
C ASN A 262 -8.46 -18.24 6.76
N TYR A 263 -9.74 -18.21 6.33
CA TYR A 263 -10.17 -17.74 5.01
C TYR A 263 -11.26 -16.66 5.16
N ALA A 264 -11.30 -15.72 4.23
CA ALA A 264 -12.42 -14.81 4.04
C ALA A 264 -13.39 -15.36 2.99
N THR A 265 -14.69 -15.25 3.26
CA THR A 265 -15.76 -15.60 2.33
C THR A 265 -16.48 -14.32 1.95
N HIS A 266 -16.40 -13.96 0.67
CA HIS A 266 -17.04 -12.79 0.10
C HIS A 266 -18.32 -13.22 -0.61
N VAL A 267 -19.44 -12.66 -0.17
CA VAL A 267 -20.76 -12.91 -0.73
C VAL A 267 -21.25 -11.63 -1.36
N THR A 268 -21.44 -11.63 -2.68
CA THR A 268 -21.88 -10.45 -3.45
C THR A 268 -23.14 -10.78 -4.22
N GLY A 269 -24.09 -9.85 -4.28
CA GLY A 269 -25.27 -9.95 -5.13
C GLY A 269 -26.18 -8.73 -5.02
N ASN A 270 -27.31 -8.74 -5.73
CA ASN A 270 -28.30 -7.66 -5.63
C ASN A 270 -29.20 -7.88 -4.41
N LEU A 271 -28.63 -7.64 -3.22
CA LEU A 271 -29.23 -7.97 -1.93
C LEU A 271 -30.35 -7.01 -1.53
N LEU A 272 -30.36 -5.78 -2.05
CA LEU A 272 -31.34 -4.75 -1.68
C LEU A 272 -32.62 -4.86 -2.52
N THR A 273 -32.50 -5.38 -3.73
CA THR A 273 -33.62 -5.66 -4.65
C THR A 273 -34.06 -7.13 -4.63
N ASN A 274 -33.32 -8.02 -3.96
CA ASN A 274 -33.53 -9.48 -3.96
C ASN A 274 -33.57 -10.08 -5.38
N SER A 275 -32.64 -9.66 -6.24
CA SER A 275 -32.57 -10.11 -7.63
C SER A 275 -31.23 -10.79 -7.95
N GLY A 276 -31.18 -11.58 -9.03
CA GLY A 276 -29.95 -12.25 -9.48
C GLY A 276 -29.49 -13.43 -8.61
N GLU A 277 -28.33 -13.98 -8.96
CA GLU A 277 -27.65 -15.05 -8.21
C GLU A 277 -26.57 -14.46 -7.29
N LEU A 278 -26.20 -15.19 -6.23
CA LEU A 278 -25.08 -14.83 -5.38
C LEU A 278 -23.76 -15.28 -6.00
N ASP A 279 -22.77 -14.39 -6.01
CA ASP A 279 -21.37 -14.75 -6.19
C ASP A 279 -20.72 -14.99 -4.83
N VAL A 280 -20.00 -16.11 -4.69
CA VAL A 280 -19.41 -16.56 -3.43
C VAL A 280 -17.97 -16.98 -3.64
N VAL A 281 -17.05 -16.16 -3.14
CA VAL A 281 -15.59 -16.37 -3.29
C VAL A 281 -14.97 -16.64 -1.92
N VAL A 282 -14.21 -17.73 -1.80
CA VAL A 282 -13.49 -18.11 -0.57
C VAL A 282 -11.99 -17.93 -0.80
N LYS A 283 -11.34 -17.06 -0.02
CA LYS A 283 -9.93 -16.69 -0.17
C LYS A 283 -9.09 -17.04 1.05
N PRO A 284 -7.85 -17.53 0.88
CA PRO A 284 -6.91 -17.68 2.00
C PRO A 284 -6.60 -16.33 2.65
N GLY A 285 -6.61 -16.28 3.98
CA GLY A 285 -6.39 -15.06 4.77
C GLY A 285 -7.58 -14.09 4.74
N PHE A 286 -7.46 -12.98 5.46
CA PHE A 286 -8.48 -11.91 5.58
C PHE A 286 -8.13 -10.68 4.72
N GLY A 287 -7.45 -10.87 3.59
CA GLY A 287 -7.08 -9.78 2.68
C GLY A 287 -8.29 -9.18 1.94
N GLU A 288 -8.08 -8.01 1.32
CA GLU A 288 -9.09 -7.20 0.62
C GLU A 288 -10.05 -8.01 -0.30
N PRO A 289 -11.34 -7.58 -0.40
CA PRO A 289 -12.29 -8.16 -1.33
C PRO A 289 -11.84 -8.12 -2.79
N ASP A 290 -12.00 -9.25 -3.50
CA ASP A 290 -12.16 -9.22 -4.95
C ASP A 290 -13.56 -8.68 -5.20
N ILE A 291 -13.71 -7.36 -5.25
CA ILE A 291 -14.93 -6.79 -5.83
C ILE A 291 -14.92 -7.21 -7.31
N PRO A 292 -15.98 -7.89 -7.80
CA PRO A 292 -16.06 -8.33 -9.19
C PRO A 292 -15.73 -7.18 -10.14
N PHE A 293 -14.94 -7.49 -11.16
CA PHE A 293 -14.61 -6.54 -12.21
C PHE A 293 -15.71 -6.56 -13.27
N ASP A 294 -16.27 -5.40 -13.59
CA ASP A 294 -17.00 -5.24 -14.85
C ASP A 294 -15.99 -5.23 -16.01
N ILE A 295 -16.27 -5.99 -17.06
CA ILE A 295 -15.32 -6.24 -18.15
C ILE A 295 -15.70 -5.40 -19.37
N TYR A 296 -14.75 -4.62 -19.89
CA TYR A 296 -14.92 -3.93 -21.17
C TYR A 296 -14.57 -4.88 -22.33
N ASP A 297 -15.57 -5.29 -23.10
CA ASP A 297 -15.40 -6.18 -24.25
C ASP A 297 -14.95 -5.47 -25.55
N GLY A 298 -14.74 -4.15 -25.49
CA GLY A 298 -14.34 -3.34 -26.64
C GLY A 298 -15.45 -3.00 -27.64
N SER A 299 -16.70 -3.42 -27.39
CA SER A 299 -17.77 -3.36 -28.41
C SER A 299 -18.67 -2.12 -28.30
N SER A 300 -18.89 -1.58 -27.09
CA SER A 300 -19.86 -0.50 -26.86
C SER A 300 -19.41 0.50 -25.78
N LEU A 301 -19.39 1.80 -26.11
CA LEU A 301 -19.25 2.88 -25.15
C LEU A 301 -20.64 3.27 -24.61
N VAL A 302 -20.79 3.43 -23.30
CA VAL A 302 -22.05 3.82 -22.67
C VAL A 302 -21.85 5.12 -21.91
N GLU A 303 -22.60 6.16 -22.25
CA GLU A 303 -22.50 7.44 -21.53
C GLU A 303 -22.87 7.26 -20.04
N PRO A 304 -22.03 7.72 -19.10
CA PRO A 304 -22.32 7.63 -17.67
C PRO A 304 -23.50 8.53 -17.28
N GLY A 305 -24.26 8.10 -16.27
CA GLY A 305 -25.24 8.96 -15.62
C GLY A 305 -24.55 10.14 -14.92
N MET A 306 -25.14 11.33 -15.04
CA MET A 306 -24.61 12.55 -14.43
C MET A 306 -25.62 13.17 -13.46
N ASP A 307 -25.14 13.59 -12.29
CA ASP A 307 -25.87 14.40 -11.32
C ASP A 307 -25.10 15.70 -11.09
N GLY A 308 -25.51 16.76 -11.80
CA GLY A 308 -24.82 18.05 -11.81
C GLY A 308 -23.38 17.94 -12.32
N ASN A 309 -22.40 18.04 -11.40
CA ASN A 309 -20.98 17.90 -11.72
C ASN A 309 -20.42 16.50 -11.46
N ASN A 310 -21.21 15.62 -10.85
CA ASN A 310 -20.83 14.25 -10.57
C ASN A 310 -21.16 13.36 -11.77
N VAL A 311 -20.21 12.51 -12.14
CA VAL A 311 -20.32 11.52 -13.21
C VAL A 311 -20.19 10.15 -12.55
N ASN A 312 -21.22 9.33 -12.66
CA ASN A 312 -21.27 8.03 -12.00
C ASN A 312 -20.80 6.93 -12.96
N VAL A 313 -19.70 6.28 -12.62
CA VAL A 313 -19.13 5.17 -13.39
C VAL A 313 -19.55 3.86 -12.73
N ASN A 314 -20.60 3.26 -13.28
CA ASN A 314 -21.20 2.00 -12.80
C ASN A 314 -20.80 0.79 -13.65
N SER A 315 -20.03 1.00 -14.72
CA SER A 315 -19.56 -0.05 -15.63
C SER A 315 -18.25 0.33 -16.31
N ALA A 316 -17.55 -0.67 -16.83
CA ALA A 316 -16.38 -0.55 -17.68
C ALA A 316 -16.67 0.25 -18.96
N ALA A 317 -17.86 0.06 -19.55
CA ALA A 317 -18.31 0.83 -20.70
C ALA A 317 -18.50 2.33 -20.39
N ASN A 318 -18.89 2.68 -19.17
CA ASN A 318 -18.93 4.08 -18.72
C ASN A 318 -17.55 4.70 -18.64
N MET A 319 -16.59 4.02 -18.02
CA MET A 319 -15.23 4.55 -17.92
C MET A 319 -14.55 4.62 -19.28
N ALA A 320 -14.76 3.63 -20.14
CA ALA A 320 -14.30 3.68 -21.53
C ALA A 320 -14.89 4.89 -22.26
N TYR A 321 -16.17 5.21 -22.07
CA TYR A 321 -16.79 6.42 -22.63
C TYR A 321 -16.11 7.69 -22.09
N VAL A 322 -15.87 7.77 -20.78
CA VAL A 322 -15.19 8.91 -20.14
C VAL A 322 -13.81 9.16 -20.76
N LEU A 323 -12.98 8.11 -20.84
CA LEU A 323 -11.60 8.22 -21.34
C LEU A 323 -11.54 8.58 -22.83
N ASN A 324 -12.49 8.11 -23.64
CA ASN A 324 -12.58 8.49 -25.06
C ASN A 324 -13.14 9.92 -25.26
N ASN A 325 -13.78 10.50 -24.25
CA ASN A 325 -14.49 11.78 -24.36
C ASN A 325 -14.10 12.79 -23.27
N LEU A 326 -12.86 12.74 -22.79
CA LEU A 326 -12.36 13.52 -21.65
C LEU A 326 -12.72 15.01 -21.67
N SER A 327 -12.75 15.65 -22.85
CA SER A 327 -13.10 17.07 -22.99
C SER A 327 -14.54 17.40 -22.55
N GLN A 328 -15.48 16.45 -22.64
CA GLN A 328 -16.86 16.61 -22.19
C GLN A 328 -16.97 16.70 -20.66
N PHE A 329 -15.96 16.20 -19.96
CA PHE A 329 -15.94 16.09 -18.49
C PHE A 329 -15.11 17.19 -17.82
N ASN A 330 -14.76 18.26 -18.55
CA ASN A 330 -14.05 19.39 -17.96
C ASN A 330 -14.87 20.02 -16.81
N ASN A 331 -14.21 20.26 -15.68
CA ASN A 331 -14.76 20.68 -14.39
C ASN A 331 -15.76 19.68 -13.75
N LYS A 332 -15.66 18.40 -14.08
CA LYS A 332 -16.48 17.32 -13.46
C LYS A 332 -15.71 16.51 -12.44
N VAL A 333 -16.46 15.70 -11.71
CA VAL A 333 -15.98 14.73 -10.72
C VAL A 333 -16.45 13.34 -11.14
N ILE A 334 -15.53 12.48 -11.55
CA ILE A 334 -15.78 11.08 -11.84
C ILE A 334 -15.83 10.31 -10.53
N ASN A 335 -16.94 9.64 -10.25
CA ASN A 335 -17.11 8.77 -9.09
C ASN A 335 -17.15 7.32 -9.57
N MET A 336 -16.13 6.56 -9.18
CA MET A 336 -16.09 5.12 -9.42
C MET A 336 -17.04 4.42 -8.45
N ASN A 337 -17.90 3.55 -8.96
CA ASN A 337 -18.82 2.73 -8.17
C ASN A 337 -18.64 1.21 -8.41
N CYS A 338 -17.68 0.83 -9.24
CA CYS A 338 -17.35 -0.56 -9.56
C CYS A 338 -15.86 -0.72 -9.89
N ASN A 339 -15.36 -1.94 -9.76
CA ASN A 339 -14.06 -2.32 -10.32
C ASN A 339 -14.18 -2.54 -11.83
N ILE A 340 -13.14 -2.17 -12.58
CA ILE A 340 -13.16 -2.18 -14.05
C ILE A 340 -11.97 -2.93 -14.62
N ASP A 341 -12.23 -3.91 -15.48
CA ASP A 341 -11.22 -4.60 -16.27
C ASP A 341 -11.38 -4.18 -17.73
N PHE A 342 -10.38 -3.49 -18.28
CA PHE A 342 -10.39 -3.10 -19.68
C PHE A 342 -10.04 -4.25 -20.64
N ALA A 343 -9.77 -5.44 -20.14
CA ALA A 343 -9.47 -6.65 -20.90
C ALA A 343 -8.38 -6.49 -21.96
N GLY A 344 -7.41 -5.61 -21.71
CA GLY A 344 -6.33 -5.30 -22.64
C GLY A 344 -6.72 -4.28 -23.72
N ALA A 345 -7.85 -3.58 -23.60
CA ALA A 345 -8.25 -2.55 -24.53
C ALA A 345 -7.21 -1.45 -24.65
N GLU A 346 -7.20 -0.80 -25.80
CA GLU A 346 -6.32 0.32 -26.10
C GLU A 346 -7.14 1.60 -26.25
N ILE A 347 -6.78 2.65 -25.53
CA ILE A 347 -7.40 3.96 -25.62
C ILE A 347 -6.37 4.98 -26.05
N LYS A 348 -6.75 5.77 -27.05
CA LYS A 348 -5.96 6.89 -27.55
C LYS A 348 -6.28 8.14 -26.74
N ASN A 349 -5.26 8.74 -26.16
CA ASN A 349 -5.40 9.84 -25.21
C ASN A 349 -5.88 11.15 -25.85
N SER A 350 -6.68 11.90 -25.09
CA SER A 350 -7.06 13.25 -25.46
C SER A 350 -5.88 14.22 -25.36
N THR A 351 -5.78 15.17 -26.27
CA THR A 351 -4.81 16.28 -26.19
C THR A 351 -5.35 17.48 -25.41
N SER A 352 -6.59 17.39 -24.90
CA SER A 352 -7.25 18.50 -24.22
C SER A 352 -6.67 18.72 -22.84
N ARG A 353 -6.34 19.98 -22.53
CA ARG A 353 -6.07 20.45 -21.16
C ARG A 353 -7.39 20.58 -20.40
N ILE A 354 -7.56 19.79 -19.33
CA ILE A 354 -8.82 19.68 -18.60
C ILE A 354 -8.65 19.75 -17.09
N SER A 355 -9.58 20.39 -16.41
CA SER A 355 -9.74 20.26 -14.96
C SER A 355 -10.69 19.11 -14.68
N LEU A 356 -10.26 18.08 -13.96
CA LEU A 356 -11.07 16.87 -13.72
C LEU A 356 -10.70 16.31 -12.36
N SER A 357 -11.69 15.81 -11.62
CA SER A 357 -11.41 15.00 -10.43
C SER A 357 -11.87 13.57 -10.64
N ILE A 358 -11.12 12.60 -10.12
CA ILE A 358 -11.48 11.19 -10.10
C ILE A 358 -11.46 10.72 -8.65
N GLN A 359 -12.63 10.39 -8.11
CA GLN A 359 -12.79 9.70 -6.85
C GLN A 359 -12.87 8.19 -7.12
N GLY A 360 -11.76 7.50 -6.85
CA GLY A 360 -11.65 6.06 -7.00
C GLY A 360 -12.47 5.28 -6.00
N ASN A 361 -12.82 5.88 -4.85
CA ASN A 361 -13.73 5.29 -3.86
C ASN A 361 -13.29 3.89 -3.35
N GLY A 362 -11.99 3.55 -3.48
CA GLY A 362 -11.42 2.25 -3.14
C GLY A 362 -11.46 1.22 -4.29
N HIS A 363 -11.98 1.59 -5.47
CA HIS A 363 -12.08 0.69 -6.61
C HIS A 363 -10.77 0.55 -7.39
N THR A 364 -10.70 -0.55 -8.15
CA THR A 364 -9.59 -0.88 -9.04
C THR A 364 -9.98 -0.75 -10.51
N ILE A 365 -9.13 -0.12 -11.31
CA ILE A 365 -9.17 -0.19 -12.77
C ILE A 365 -7.94 -0.96 -13.27
N LYS A 366 -8.10 -1.87 -14.24
CA LYS A 366 -6.98 -2.69 -14.70
C LYS A 366 -6.95 -3.00 -16.19
N ASN A 367 -5.81 -3.50 -16.65
CA ASN A 367 -5.58 -4.05 -18.00
C ASN A 367 -5.87 -3.05 -19.13
N LEU A 368 -5.40 -1.81 -19.02
CA LEU A 368 -5.59 -0.78 -20.04
C LEU A 368 -4.26 -0.38 -20.68
N THR A 369 -4.24 -0.27 -22.01
CA THR A 369 -3.15 0.40 -22.73
C THR A 369 -3.57 1.82 -23.09
N LEU A 370 -2.82 2.80 -22.59
CA LEU A 370 -2.97 4.22 -22.90
C LEU A 370 -1.93 4.62 -23.95
N MET A 371 -2.40 5.04 -25.12
CA MET A 371 -1.53 5.46 -26.22
C MET A 371 -1.58 6.98 -26.37
N SER A 372 -0.42 7.62 -26.38
CA SER A 372 -0.34 9.05 -26.62
C SER A 372 -0.72 9.38 -28.06
N ASN A 373 -1.43 10.50 -28.25
CA ASN A 373 -1.61 11.14 -29.56
C ASN A 373 -0.78 12.43 -29.69
N ASP A 374 -0.01 12.76 -28.65
CA ASP A 374 0.84 13.95 -28.58
C ASP A 374 1.98 13.73 -27.57
N ILE A 375 2.51 14.80 -26.96
CA ILE A 375 3.59 14.72 -25.99
C ILE A 375 3.13 14.09 -24.67
N ALA A 376 1.97 14.48 -24.13
CA ALA A 376 1.52 14.03 -22.81
C ALA A 376 0.65 12.77 -22.85
N CYS A 377 0.91 11.82 -21.94
CA CYS A 377 0.20 10.55 -21.86
C CYS A 377 -0.08 10.15 -20.40
N GLY A 378 -1.33 9.78 -20.12
CA GLY A 378 -1.79 9.23 -18.85
C GLY A 378 -3.31 9.09 -18.81
N LEU A 379 -3.87 8.61 -17.69
CA LEU A 379 -5.33 8.56 -17.47
C LEU A 379 -5.96 9.95 -17.69
N ILE A 380 -5.23 11.00 -17.26
CA ILE A 380 -5.47 12.40 -17.58
C ILE A 380 -4.20 12.96 -18.25
N PRO A 381 -4.16 13.07 -19.59
CA PRO A 381 -2.96 13.47 -20.30
C PRO A 381 -2.49 14.88 -19.93
N ASN A 382 -3.40 15.85 -19.89
CA ASN A 382 -3.11 17.25 -19.55
C ASN A 382 -4.09 17.72 -18.47
N MET A 383 -3.68 17.63 -17.20
CA MET A 383 -4.51 18.02 -16.07
C MET A 383 -4.30 19.50 -15.75
N ALA A 384 -5.37 20.29 -15.62
CA ALA A 384 -5.33 21.74 -15.36
C ALA A 384 -5.80 22.12 -13.94
N GLY A 385 -6.17 21.11 -13.16
CA GLY A 385 -6.61 21.21 -11.79
C GLY A 385 -7.58 20.11 -11.42
N GLY A 386 -7.69 19.82 -10.12
CA GLY A 386 -8.58 18.79 -9.59
C GLY A 386 -7.85 17.75 -8.76
N THR A 387 -8.57 16.71 -8.36
CA THR A 387 -8.08 15.70 -7.43
C THR A 387 -8.26 14.30 -7.97
N VAL A 388 -7.23 13.47 -7.87
CA VAL A 388 -7.35 12.01 -8.03
C VAL A 388 -7.12 11.36 -6.67
N SER A 389 -8.09 10.59 -6.16
CA SER A 389 -7.93 9.94 -4.86
C SER A 389 -8.53 8.54 -4.79
N ASP A 390 -8.00 7.73 -3.87
CA ASP A 390 -8.58 6.45 -3.45
C ASP A 390 -8.78 5.47 -4.62
N LEU A 391 -7.84 5.46 -5.58
CA LEU A 391 -7.92 4.67 -6.81
C LEU A 391 -6.76 3.68 -6.90
N THR A 392 -7.06 2.42 -7.20
CA THR A 392 -6.05 1.43 -7.58
C THR A 392 -6.04 1.26 -9.10
N ILE A 393 -4.84 1.29 -9.69
CA ILE A 393 -4.59 1.09 -11.12
C ILE A 393 -3.65 -0.10 -11.25
N ASP A 394 -4.08 -1.16 -11.92
CA ASP A 394 -3.32 -2.39 -12.04
C ASP A 394 -3.08 -2.78 -13.50
N ASN A 395 -1.86 -3.21 -13.83
CA ASN A 395 -1.50 -3.68 -15.16
C ASN A 395 -1.87 -2.68 -16.28
N PHE A 396 -1.53 -1.41 -16.08
CA PHE A 396 -1.63 -0.38 -17.11
C PHE A 396 -0.35 -0.33 -17.94
N ARG A 397 -0.50 -0.03 -19.23
CA ARG A 397 0.62 0.26 -20.12
C ARG A 397 0.50 1.63 -20.73
N VAL A 398 1.42 2.54 -20.42
CA VAL A 398 1.50 3.87 -21.03
C VAL A 398 2.52 3.82 -22.16
N VAL A 399 2.06 4.10 -23.38
CA VAL A 399 2.85 4.05 -24.61
C VAL A 399 2.98 5.46 -25.20
N ARG A 400 4.22 5.90 -25.38
CA ARG A 400 4.55 7.17 -26.03
C ARG A 400 4.19 7.19 -27.52
N ASP A 401 4.05 8.40 -28.06
CA ASP A 401 4.03 8.62 -29.51
C ASP A 401 5.48 8.68 -30.03
N GLU A 402 5.91 7.65 -30.76
CA GLU A 402 7.27 7.57 -31.31
C GLU A 402 7.58 8.65 -32.36
N SER A 403 6.57 9.36 -32.88
CA SER A 403 6.78 10.50 -33.76
C SER A 403 7.22 11.77 -33.04
N LYS A 404 7.13 11.80 -31.71
CA LYS A 404 7.48 12.95 -30.88
C LYS A 404 8.90 12.84 -30.37
N SER A 405 9.60 13.98 -30.36
CA SER A 405 10.93 14.10 -29.76
C SER A 405 10.88 14.43 -28.26
N ASP A 406 9.71 14.42 -27.63
CA ASP A 406 9.56 14.63 -26.19
C ASP A 406 8.28 13.90 -25.74
N SER A 407 8.21 13.46 -24.50
CA SER A 407 6.97 12.94 -23.93
C SER A 407 6.83 13.24 -22.45
N TYR A 408 5.59 13.43 -21.98
CA TYR A 408 5.25 13.63 -20.58
C TYR A 408 4.40 12.44 -20.15
N SER A 409 5.04 11.39 -19.65
CA SER A 409 4.39 10.10 -19.46
C SER A 409 4.22 9.79 -17.98
N GLY A 410 2.97 9.57 -17.57
CA GLY A 410 2.62 8.98 -16.28
C GLY A 410 1.29 8.24 -16.32
N VAL A 411 1.12 7.25 -15.44
CA VAL A 411 -0.10 6.42 -15.42
C VAL A 411 -1.33 7.27 -15.08
N ILE A 412 -1.23 8.16 -14.09
CA ILE A 412 -2.35 9.01 -13.68
C ILE A 412 -2.35 10.31 -14.49
N VAL A 413 -1.27 11.08 -14.44
CA VAL A 413 -1.17 12.38 -15.12
C VAL A 413 0.05 12.41 -16.04
N GLY A 414 -0.15 12.81 -17.29
CA GLY A 414 0.96 13.07 -18.21
C GLY A 414 1.65 14.39 -17.85
N GLU A 415 0.95 15.49 -18.07
CA GLU A 415 1.37 16.85 -17.74
C GLU A 415 0.39 17.53 -16.78
N SER A 416 0.93 18.20 -15.77
CA SER A 416 0.20 18.83 -14.68
C SER A 416 0.31 20.36 -14.77
N HIS A 417 -0.83 21.05 -14.76
CA HIS A 417 -0.97 22.51 -14.70
C HIS A 417 -1.96 22.90 -13.59
N GLY A 418 -1.82 24.10 -13.04
CA GLY A 418 -2.74 24.59 -12.01
C GLY A 418 -2.67 23.81 -10.69
N ASN A 419 -3.79 23.68 -9.97
CA ASN A 419 -3.80 23.10 -8.62
C ASN A 419 -4.26 21.64 -8.64
N ILE A 420 -3.34 20.70 -8.42
CA ILE A 420 -3.56 19.26 -8.53
C ILE A 420 -3.22 18.57 -7.21
N VAL A 421 -4.10 17.64 -6.80
CA VAL A 421 -3.85 16.75 -5.65
C VAL A 421 -4.05 15.31 -6.08
N ILE A 422 -3.05 14.46 -5.89
CA ILE A 422 -3.14 13.02 -6.09
C ILE A 422 -2.84 12.38 -4.74
N LYS A 423 -3.81 11.63 -4.18
CA LYS A 423 -3.64 11.08 -2.84
C LYS A 423 -4.22 9.68 -2.68
N ASN A 424 -3.61 8.85 -1.82
CA ASN A 424 -4.11 7.51 -1.52
C ASN A 424 -4.40 6.69 -2.80
N CYS A 425 -3.51 6.77 -3.79
CA CYS A 425 -3.63 6.03 -5.05
C CYS A 425 -2.58 4.92 -5.10
N ARG A 426 -2.92 3.78 -5.70
CA ARG A 426 -2.00 2.67 -5.88
C ARG A 426 -1.82 2.36 -7.37
N VAL A 427 -0.59 2.24 -7.84
CA VAL A 427 -0.27 1.79 -9.20
C VAL A 427 0.54 0.51 -9.11
N THR A 428 0.00 -0.60 -9.63
CA THR A 428 0.64 -1.92 -9.56
C THR A 428 0.85 -2.53 -10.94
N ASN A 429 1.87 -3.39 -11.06
CA ASN A 429 2.12 -4.25 -12.22
C ASN A 429 2.13 -3.50 -13.57
N SER A 430 2.45 -2.21 -13.58
CA SER A 430 2.27 -1.34 -14.75
C SER A 430 3.60 -1.09 -15.49
N GLU A 431 3.50 -0.61 -16.72
CA GLU A 431 4.64 -0.19 -17.54
C GLU A 431 4.42 1.23 -18.03
N VAL A 432 5.36 2.13 -17.77
CA VAL A 432 5.34 3.50 -18.29
C VAL A 432 6.50 3.67 -19.24
N ASN A 433 6.20 3.93 -20.50
CA ASN A 433 7.20 4.19 -21.52
C ASN A 433 7.05 5.62 -22.06
N GLY A 434 8.11 6.41 -21.92
CA GLY A 434 8.17 7.78 -22.40
C GLY A 434 9.55 8.14 -22.94
N ILE A 435 9.62 9.31 -23.57
CA ILE A 435 10.83 10.06 -23.87
C ILE A 435 10.97 11.20 -22.85
N ASN A 436 12.17 11.40 -22.30
CA ASN A 436 12.55 12.56 -21.48
C ASN A 436 11.84 12.65 -20.10
N LYS A 437 10.57 13.10 -20.01
CA LYS A 437 9.88 13.37 -18.71
C LYS A 437 8.92 12.23 -18.35
N VAL A 438 9.40 11.30 -17.52
CA VAL A 438 8.68 10.04 -17.26
C VAL A 438 8.61 9.73 -15.77
N GLY A 439 7.39 9.61 -15.24
CA GLY A 439 7.15 9.18 -13.86
C GLY A 439 5.95 8.27 -13.75
N THR A 440 5.84 7.46 -12.68
CA THR A 440 4.69 6.53 -12.59
C THR A 440 3.38 7.27 -12.36
N ILE A 441 3.34 8.24 -11.43
CA ILE A 441 2.11 8.96 -11.07
C ILE A 441 1.95 10.20 -11.95
N VAL A 442 2.98 11.03 -12.06
CA VAL A 442 2.99 12.24 -12.89
C VAL A 442 4.23 12.26 -13.80
N GLY A 443 4.05 12.50 -15.09
CA GLY A 443 5.16 12.68 -16.03
C GLY A 443 5.89 14.01 -15.82
N PHE A 444 5.19 15.12 -16.06
CA PHE A 444 5.72 16.47 -15.93
C PHE A 444 4.79 17.37 -15.11
N ALA A 445 5.29 17.99 -14.05
CA ALA A 445 4.59 19.05 -13.33
C ALA A 445 5.01 20.42 -13.86
N SER A 446 4.23 21.02 -14.76
CA SER A 446 4.60 22.25 -15.48
C SER A 446 4.50 23.51 -14.62
N ASP A 447 3.33 23.77 -14.05
CA ASP A 447 3.01 24.99 -13.30
C ASP A 447 1.90 24.78 -12.25
N GLY A 448 1.77 25.74 -11.33
CA GLY A 448 0.74 25.73 -10.30
C GLY A 448 1.17 25.04 -9.00
N ILE A 449 0.24 24.38 -8.32
CA ILE A 449 0.45 23.69 -7.04
C ILE A 449 0.19 22.21 -7.23
N MET A 450 1.15 21.36 -6.89
CA MET A 450 0.97 19.90 -6.96
C MET A 450 1.20 19.25 -5.60
N GLU A 451 0.32 18.33 -5.23
CA GLU A 451 0.50 17.45 -4.09
C GLU A 451 0.36 15.99 -4.52
N VAL A 452 1.35 15.15 -4.27
CA VAL A 452 1.29 13.69 -4.43
C VAL A 452 1.54 13.05 -3.08
N LYS A 453 0.48 12.47 -2.47
CA LYS A 453 0.49 12.06 -1.06
C LYS A 453 0.04 10.61 -0.88
N ASP A 454 0.73 9.87 -0.01
CA ASP A 454 0.28 8.54 0.43
C ASP A 454 -0.02 7.57 -0.73
N CYS A 455 0.70 7.71 -1.84
CA CYS A 455 0.53 6.86 -3.02
C CYS A 455 1.54 5.71 -3.00
N ILE A 456 1.13 4.54 -3.52
CA ILE A 456 1.98 3.34 -3.57
C ILE A 456 2.18 2.94 -5.03
N VAL A 457 3.43 2.81 -5.45
CA VAL A 457 3.80 2.21 -6.72
C VAL A 457 4.47 0.87 -6.43
N GLU A 458 4.00 -0.21 -7.06
CA GLU A 458 4.52 -1.56 -6.83
C GLU A 458 4.66 -2.37 -8.13
N ASN A 459 5.69 -3.22 -8.23
CA ASN A 459 5.91 -4.11 -9.37
C ASN A 459 5.81 -3.42 -10.75
N THR A 460 6.19 -2.14 -10.82
CA THR A 460 5.98 -1.30 -11.99
C THR A 460 7.33 -0.98 -12.66
N SER A 461 7.34 -0.87 -13.99
CA SER A 461 8.51 -0.49 -14.76
C SER A 461 8.32 0.89 -15.39
N VAL A 462 9.30 1.77 -15.18
CA VAL A 462 9.38 3.09 -15.80
C VAL A 462 10.55 3.09 -16.76
N ILE A 463 10.30 3.26 -18.05
CA ILE A 463 11.30 3.27 -19.11
C ILE A 463 11.29 4.65 -19.74
N SER A 464 12.39 5.38 -19.59
CA SER A 464 12.62 6.66 -20.26
C SER A 464 13.64 6.49 -21.38
N HIS A 465 13.25 6.90 -22.57
CA HIS A 465 14.12 7.04 -23.72
C HIS A 465 14.65 8.47 -23.75
N THR A 466 15.95 8.64 -23.92
CA THR A 466 16.55 9.97 -23.87
C THR A 466 17.82 10.04 -24.70
N TRP A 467 18.16 11.25 -25.14
CA TRP A 467 19.44 11.57 -25.76
C TRP A 467 20.42 12.23 -24.77
N ASP A 468 19.95 12.61 -23.58
CA ASP A 468 20.76 13.31 -22.57
C ASP A 468 20.33 12.95 -21.15
N GLY A 469 20.43 11.68 -20.78
CA GLY A 469 20.25 11.20 -19.40
C GLY A 469 18.82 11.20 -18.84
N GLY A 470 17.85 11.92 -19.41
CA GLY A 470 16.41 11.76 -19.13
C GLY A 470 15.93 12.24 -17.75
N ASP A 471 14.86 13.02 -17.72
CA ASP A 471 14.19 13.49 -16.51
C ASP A 471 13.13 12.47 -16.03
N CYS A 472 13.59 11.37 -15.44
CA CYS A 472 12.70 10.29 -14.98
C CYS A 472 12.78 10.01 -13.47
N GLY A 473 11.63 9.72 -12.87
CA GLY A 473 11.49 9.38 -11.45
C GLY A 473 10.47 8.28 -11.19
N GLY A 474 10.57 7.61 -10.04
CA GLY A 474 9.66 6.51 -9.70
C GLY A 474 8.22 6.99 -9.46
N ILE A 475 8.03 8.17 -8.89
CA ILE A 475 6.69 8.75 -8.59
C ILE A 475 6.37 9.90 -9.55
N VAL A 476 7.20 10.94 -9.59
CA VAL A 476 7.09 12.09 -10.50
C VAL A 476 8.30 12.12 -11.41
N GLY A 477 8.11 12.35 -12.71
CA GLY A 477 9.20 12.42 -13.68
C GLY A 477 10.02 13.70 -13.54
N PHE A 478 9.39 14.85 -13.83
CA PHE A 478 10.02 16.16 -13.75
C PHE A 478 9.11 17.20 -13.07
N ILE A 479 9.69 18.07 -12.24
CA ILE A 479 9.01 19.22 -11.64
C ILE A 479 9.56 20.49 -12.27
N GLY A 480 8.68 21.22 -12.93
CA GLY A 480 8.98 22.42 -13.70
C GLY A 480 9.24 23.66 -12.86
N ASN A 481 9.96 24.59 -13.46
CA ASN A 481 10.37 25.85 -12.82
C ASN A 481 9.20 26.80 -12.53
N SER A 482 8.09 26.63 -13.25
CA SER A 482 6.90 27.48 -13.13
C SER A 482 5.94 27.00 -12.04
N MET A 483 6.30 25.95 -11.28
CA MET A 483 5.54 25.47 -10.13
C MET A 483 5.62 26.45 -8.96
N THR A 484 4.47 26.86 -8.44
CA THR A 484 4.34 27.63 -7.18
C THR A 484 4.79 26.80 -5.98
N SER A 485 4.33 25.54 -5.91
CA SER A 485 4.80 24.57 -4.92
C SER A 485 4.55 23.13 -5.37
N ALA A 486 5.40 22.22 -4.90
CA ALA A 486 5.21 20.77 -5.08
C ALA A 486 5.46 20.03 -3.76
N THR A 487 4.50 19.20 -3.33
CA THR A 487 4.60 18.37 -2.13
C THR A 487 4.52 16.90 -2.50
N ILE A 488 5.54 16.12 -2.17
CA ILE A 488 5.59 14.67 -2.43
C ILE A 488 5.87 13.96 -1.10
N SER A 489 4.85 13.41 -0.46
CA SER A 489 4.96 12.91 0.92
C SER A 489 4.23 11.59 1.15
N GLY A 490 4.78 10.71 1.98
CA GLY A 490 4.11 9.45 2.38
C GLY A 490 4.01 8.41 1.25
N ASN A 491 4.69 8.64 0.11
CA ASN A 491 4.61 7.74 -1.03
C ASN A 491 5.60 6.56 -0.90
N LYS A 492 5.25 5.42 -1.49
CA LYS A 492 6.10 4.21 -1.57
C LYS A 492 6.35 3.81 -3.02
N PHE A 493 7.57 3.39 -3.36
CA PHE A 493 7.96 2.84 -4.66
C PHE A 493 8.67 1.50 -4.43
N LEU A 494 7.92 0.41 -4.54
CA LEU A 494 8.28 -0.92 -4.05
C LEU A 494 8.45 -1.89 -5.21
N ASN A 495 9.47 -2.76 -5.14
CA ASN A 495 9.69 -3.82 -6.15
C ASN A 495 9.63 -3.34 -7.62
N SER A 496 9.96 -2.07 -7.85
CA SER A 496 9.72 -1.39 -9.12
C SER A 496 11.05 -0.94 -9.73
N THR A 497 11.02 -0.67 -11.04
CA THR A 497 12.23 -0.32 -11.81
C THR A 497 12.10 1.02 -12.49
N VAL A 498 13.18 1.78 -12.48
CA VAL A 498 13.36 2.93 -13.37
C VAL A 498 14.57 2.64 -14.25
N GLU A 499 14.34 2.62 -15.56
CA GLU A 499 15.33 2.35 -16.59
C GLU A 499 15.43 3.54 -17.54
N VAL A 500 16.65 4.01 -17.77
CA VAL A 500 16.93 5.03 -18.78
C VAL A 500 17.68 4.38 -19.93
N LYS A 501 17.11 4.48 -21.14
CA LYS A 501 17.69 3.97 -22.39
C LYS A 501 18.15 5.14 -23.25
N GLU A 502 19.39 5.09 -23.69
CA GLU A 502 19.85 5.98 -24.75
C GLU A 502 19.19 5.58 -26.08
N GLU A 503 18.63 6.57 -26.79
CA GLU A 503 18.17 6.36 -28.16
C GLU A 503 19.31 6.59 -29.17
N GLU A 504 19.62 5.57 -29.98
CA GLU A 504 20.58 5.66 -31.08
C GLU A 504 19.99 6.45 -32.27
N ASN A 505 19.89 7.78 -32.16
CA ASN A 505 19.54 8.62 -33.31
C ASN A 505 20.80 9.07 -34.07
N MET A 506 21.06 8.47 -35.24
CA MET A 506 22.23 8.74 -36.10
C MET A 506 22.39 10.23 -36.49
N LEU A 507 21.30 10.99 -36.65
CA LEU A 507 21.34 12.41 -36.99
C LEU A 507 21.77 13.28 -35.80
N TYR A 508 21.37 12.90 -34.58
CA TYR A 508 21.78 13.58 -33.36
C TYR A 508 23.24 13.27 -33.00
N LYS A 509 23.70 12.04 -33.22
CA LYS A 509 25.12 11.68 -33.08
C LYS A 509 26.02 12.53 -33.98
N ALA A 510 25.60 12.78 -35.23
CA ALA A 510 26.31 13.66 -36.15
C ALA A 510 26.30 15.13 -35.68
N LEU A 511 25.20 15.63 -35.10
CA LEU A 511 25.12 16.96 -34.50
C LEU A 511 26.02 17.08 -33.26
N LEU A 512 26.01 16.07 -32.38
CA LEU A 512 26.83 16.01 -31.18
C LEU A 512 28.33 15.92 -31.53
N GLU A 513 28.70 15.12 -32.53
CA GLU A 513 30.07 15.05 -33.05
C GLU A 513 30.55 16.39 -33.62
N GLU A 514 29.69 17.15 -34.32
CA GLU A 514 30.05 18.49 -34.79
C GLU A 514 30.15 19.52 -33.66
N ILE A 515 29.21 19.51 -32.70
CA ILE A 515 29.30 20.37 -31.51
C ILE A 515 30.57 20.07 -30.71
N LEU A 516 30.94 18.79 -30.57
CA LEU A 516 32.15 18.34 -29.89
C LEU A 516 33.43 18.72 -30.64
N LYS A 517 33.43 18.73 -31.98
CA LYS A 517 34.56 19.27 -32.77
C LYS A 517 34.83 20.74 -32.45
N GLY A 518 33.78 21.55 -32.27
CA GLY A 518 33.90 22.94 -31.81
C GLY A 518 34.32 23.09 -30.33
N TYR A 519 34.12 22.06 -29.51
CA TYR A 519 34.47 22.05 -28.09
C TYR A 519 35.97 21.76 -27.84
N ILE A 520 36.63 21.07 -28.75
CA ILE A 520 38.04 20.68 -28.64
C ILE A 520 39.00 21.84 -28.98
N ASP A 521 38.56 22.85 -29.75
CA ASP A 521 39.38 24.00 -30.15
C ASP A 521 38.99 25.28 -29.39
N ILE A 522 39.35 25.33 -28.09
CA ILE A 522 39.17 26.52 -27.26
C ILE A 522 40.20 27.57 -27.71
N GLN A 523 39.86 28.38 -28.72
CA GLN A 523 40.24 29.82 -28.73
C GLN A 523 39.60 30.75 -29.78
N GLN A 524 38.76 30.33 -30.73
CA GLN A 524 38.08 31.30 -31.62
C GLN A 524 36.65 30.87 -31.97
N TYR A 525 35.67 31.30 -31.17
CA TYR A 525 34.28 31.29 -31.63
C TYR A 525 34.05 32.52 -32.52
N ASP A 526 34.01 32.30 -33.83
CA ASP A 526 33.50 33.28 -34.80
C ASP A 526 31.97 33.19 -34.88
N GLU A 527 31.30 34.32 -35.08
CA GLU A 527 29.84 34.49 -35.14
C GLU A 527 29.20 33.54 -36.17
N ALA A 528 29.95 33.20 -37.23
CA ALA A 528 29.56 32.26 -38.27
C ALA A 528 29.32 30.82 -37.77
N TYR A 529 30.09 30.32 -36.80
CA TYR A 529 29.90 28.97 -36.26
C TYR A 529 28.64 28.87 -35.40
N ARG A 530 28.35 29.93 -34.64
CA ARG A 530 27.13 30.04 -33.82
C ARG A 530 25.89 30.08 -34.71
N GLU A 531 25.95 30.83 -35.81
CA GLU A 531 24.87 30.90 -36.81
C GLU A 531 24.68 29.56 -37.54
N MET A 532 25.77 28.82 -37.81
CA MET A 532 25.71 27.48 -38.40
C MET A 532 24.98 26.48 -37.49
N ILE A 533 25.33 26.43 -36.20
CA ILE A 533 24.68 25.51 -35.24
C ILE A 533 23.20 25.87 -35.04
N LYS A 534 22.86 27.16 -34.99
CA LYS A 534 21.45 27.62 -34.94
C LYS A 534 20.63 27.11 -36.12
N ASN A 535 21.16 27.28 -37.34
CA ASN A 535 20.47 26.86 -38.56
C ASN A 535 20.38 25.33 -38.67
N PHE A 536 21.45 24.62 -38.29
CA PHE A 536 21.50 23.17 -38.35
C PHE A 536 20.59 22.52 -37.29
N SER A 537 20.53 23.05 -36.06
CA SER A 537 19.59 22.58 -35.03
C SER A 537 18.14 22.84 -35.43
N LYS A 538 17.83 23.98 -36.06
CA LYS A 538 16.49 24.29 -36.56
C LYS A 538 16.05 23.30 -37.63
N GLN A 539 16.97 22.88 -38.49
CA GLN A 539 16.72 21.91 -39.55
C GLN A 539 16.55 20.48 -39.02
N VAL A 540 17.30 20.09 -37.99
CA VAL A 540 17.34 18.71 -37.47
C VAL A 540 16.35 18.48 -36.31
N LEU A 541 16.18 19.46 -35.42
CA LEU A 541 15.40 19.37 -34.18
C LEU A 541 14.10 20.20 -34.23
N GLY A 542 13.90 21.02 -35.26
CA GLY A 542 12.73 21.90 -35.39
C GLY A 542 12.78 23.17 -34.52
N TYR A 543 13.88 23.41 -33.77
CA TYR A 543 14.11 24.61 -32.97
C TYR A 543 15.59 25.06 -32.96
N GLU A 544 15.83 26.34 -32.71
CA GLU A 544 17.17 26.96 -32.73
C GLU A 544 17.90 26.77 -31.38
N ILE A 545 19.16 26.32 -31.42
CA ILE A 545 20.07 26.27 -30.27
C ILE A 545 20.98 27.49 -30.35
N ASP A 546 20.81 28.45 -29.43
CA ASP A 546 21.68 29.64 -29.34
C ASP A 546 22.86 29.42 -28.39
N LEU A 547 24.07 29.49 -28.93
CA LEU A 547 25.31 29.34 -28.16
C LEU A 547 25.77 30.66 -27.49
N SER A 548 25.07 31.80 -27.69
CA SER A 548 25.49 33.15 -27.27
C SER A 548 25.72 33.30 -25.75
N SER A 549 25.10 32.48 -24.92
CA SER A 549 25.45 32.34 -23.50
C SER A 549 26.64 31.40 -23.36
N GLY A 550 27.83 31.93 -23.10
CA GLY A 550 29.08 31.17 -22.90
C GLY A 550 29.07 30.23 -21.68
N ARG A 551 28.23 29.20 -21.70
CA ARG A 551 28.22 28.07 -20.76
C ARG A 551 27.99 26.79 -21.55
N GLY A 552 29.09 26.28 -22.10
CA GLY A 552 29.16 24.88 -22.50
C GLY A 552 29.15 23.99 -21.27
N ALA A 553 28.29 22.98 -21.34
CA ALA A 553 28.31 21.68 -20.67
C ALA A 553 28.55 21.58 -19.15
N CYS A 554 27.81 20.62 -18.58
CA CYS A 554 28.14 19.86 -17.36
C CYS A 554 27.63 20.38 -16.02
N LEU A 555 26.34 20.10 -15.70
CA LEU A 555 25.87 19.40 -14.49
C LEU A 555 24.28 19.48 -14.41
N TYR A 556 23.51 18.49 -14.93
CA TYR A 556 22.05 18.20 -14.68
C TYR A 556 21.66 16.91 -13.87
N VAL A 557 20.97 17.09 -12.75
CA VAL A 557 20.34 16.20 -11.73
C VAL A 557 19.13 17.09 -11.39
N ALA A 558 17.86 16.68 -11.56
CA ALA A 558 16.72 17.59 -11.79
C ALA A 558 16.89 19.05 -11.30
N THR A 559 17.01 19.96 -12.27
CA THR A 559 17.08 21.38 -12.00
C THR A 559 15.69 21.89 -11.68
N CYS A 560 15.47 22.25 -10.42
CA CYS A 560 14.46 23.24 -10.10
C CYS A 560 15.12 24.62 -10.23
N PHE A 561 14.64 25.48 -11.14
CA PHE A 561 14.90 26.92 -11.05
C PHE A 561 13.76 27.56 -10.27
N PHE A 562 13.98 27.88 -8.99
CA PHE A 562 12.98 28.57 -8.20
C PHE A 562 13.37 30.03 -8.03
N SER A 563 12.53 30.96 -8.47
CA SER A 563 12.50 32.28 -7.82
C SER A 563 11.34 32.29 -6.83
N GLY A 564 11.61 31.97 -5.56
CA GLY A 564 10.64 32.10 -4.47
C GLY A 564 9.58 30.99 -4.29
N ASN A 565 9.82 29.75 -4.76
CA ASN A 565 8.89 28.61 -4.64
C ASN A 565 9.36 27.59 -3.57
N THR A 566 8.45 26.72 -3.08
CA THR A 566 8.72 25.72 -2.01
C THR A 566 8.50 24.29 -2.49
N VAL A 567 9.44 23.39 -2.21
CA VAL A 567 9.30 21.94 -2.45
C VAL A 567 9.60 21.12 -1.21
N SER A 568 8.71 20.18 -0.92
CA SER A 568 8.79 19.31 0.27
C SER A 568 8.70 17.84 -0.15
N ILE A 569 9.71 17.05 0.24
CA ILE A 569 9.78 15.60 -0.02
C ILE A 569 9.92 14.84 1.30
N SER A 570 9.10 13.83 1.54
CA SER A 570 9.27 12.95 2.71
C SER A 570 9.02 11.48 2.36
N ALA A 571 9.79 10.59 2.98
CA ALA A 571 9.73 9.15 2.72
C ALA A 571 9.91 8.34 4.01
N GLU A 572 9.16 7.25 4.13
CA GLU A 572 9.29 6.28 5.22
C GLU A 572 10.50 5.36 5.02
N LYS A 573 10.97 4.71 6.11
CA LYS A 573 12.19 3.88 6.11
C LYS A 573 12.14 2.70 5.10
N ASP A 574 10.95 2.23 4.79
CA ASP A 574 10.65 1.10 3.91
C ASP A 574 10.20 1.50 2.49
N ALA A 575 10.14 2.81 2.18
CA ALA A 575 9.53 3.36 0.97
C ALA A 575 10.17 2.92 -0.36
N LEU A 576 11.35 2.28 -0.34
CA LEU A 576 12.10 1.84 -1.52
C LEU A 576 12.42 0.34 -1.54
N THR A 577 11.76 -0.45 -0.70
CA THR A 577 12.09 -1.87 -0.53
C THR A 577 11.99 -2.63 -1.85
N GLY A 578 13.08 -3.33 -2.21
CA GLY A 578 13.14 -4.19 -3.42
C GLY A 578 13.27 -3.45 -4.76
N SER A 579 13.25 -2.12 -4.78
CA SER A 579 13.31 -1.33 -6.01
C SER A 579 14.72 -1.18 -6.56
N LYS A 580 14.85 -1.05 -7.88
CA LYS A 580 16.15 -0.97 -8.59
C LYS A 580 16.14 0.14 -9.63
N ARG A 581 17.31 0.74 -9.84
CA ARG A 581 17.58 1.64 -10.97
C ARG A 581 18.60 0.98 -11.89
N ILE A 582 18.36 1.05 -13.21
CA ILE A 582 19.28 0.53 -14.22
C ILE A 582 19.62 1.67 -15.19
N ILE A 583 20.91 1.94 -15.34
CA ILE A 583 21.47 2.89 -16.32
C ILE A 583 22.41 2.08 -17.21
N MET A 584 22.15 2.02 -18.52
CA MET A 584 23.01 1.32 -19.47
C MET A 584 23.58 2.33 -20.47
N GLY A 585 24.92 2.51 -20.45
CA GLY A 585 25.67 3.38 -21.39
C GLY A 585 26.38 4.54 -20.69
N ALA A 586 27.72 4.47 -20.61
CA ALA A 586 28.68 5.60 -20.60
C ALA A 586 30.11 5.08 -20.29
N GLU A 587 30.65 4.19 -21.13
CA GLU A 587 32.11 4.15 -21.30
C GLU A 587 32.43 5.18 -22.39
N ASP A 588 32.49 6.46 -21.99
CA ASP A 588 33.33 7.52 -22.60
C ASP A 588 32.95 8.90 -22.04
N GLY A 589 33.65 9.34 -21.00
CA GLY A 589 34.16 10.70 -20.87
C GLY A 589 33.23 11.91 -20.72
N GLY A 590 31.91 11.76 -20.55
CA GLY A 590 31.01 12.91 -20.40
C GLY A 590 29.87 12.70 -19.39
N LEU A 591 29.95 13.36 -18.22
CA LEU A 591 28.88 13.56 -17.24
C LEU A 591 28.20 12.31 -16.63
N VAL A 592 28.77 11.82 -15.53
CA VAL A 592 28.00 10.99 -14.57
C VAL A 592 26.88 11.86 -13.97
N ARG A 593 25.61 11.45 -14.12
CA ARG A 593 24.42 12.12 -13.58
C ARG A 593 23.85 11.30 -12.42
N TYR A 594 23.68 11.91 -11.24
CA TYR A 594 23.02 11.27 -10.10
C TYR A 594 21.50 11.31 -10.30
N GLN A 595 20.83 10.18 -10.10
CA GLN A 595 19.40 10.10 -10.38
C GLN A 595 18.72 9.22 -9.29
N GLY A 596 17.81 9.79 -8.49
CA GLY A 596 17.11 9.12 -7.39
C GLY A 596 15.81 8.40 -7.78
N LEU A 597 15.38 7.44 -6.96
CA LEU A 597 14.16 6.64 -7.14
C LEU A 597 12.87 7.39 -6.76
N LEU A 598 12.96 8.40 -5.88
CA LEU A 598 11.83 9.23 -5.41
C LEU A 598 11.80 10.65 -6.03
N GLY A 599 12.88 11.05 -6.72
CA GLY A 599 13.12 12.40 -7.25
C GLY A 599 14.62 12.74 -7.32
N ILE A 600 15.01 13.82 -8.02
CA ILE A 600 16.40 14.23 -8.32
C ILE A 600 16.63 15.74 -7.97
N VAL A 601 17.86 16.24 -7.67
CA VAL A 601 18.24 17.69 -7.44
C VAL A 601 19.73 18.05 -7.82
N ARG A 602 20.06 19.08 -8.65
CA ARG A 602 21.46 19.64 -8.87
C ARG A 602 21.68 21.10 -8.43
N GLU A 603 22.94 21.50 -8.56
CA GLU A 603 23.84 22.22 -7.65
C GLU A 603 23.86 23.77 -7.76
N GLY A 604 22.76 24.43 -8.18
CA GLY A 604 22.81 25.91 -8.35
C GLY A 604 21.54 26.75 -8.25
N ASN A 605 20.36 26.19 -8.02
CA ASN A 605 19.13 26.84 -8.51
C ASN A 605 17.99 27.07 -7.50
N LEU A 606 18.27 27.09 -6.18
CA LEU A 606 17.23 27.44 -5.20
C LEU A 606 16.77 28.91 -5.28
N ASN A 607 17.58 29.87 -5.77
CA ASN A 607 17.23 31.30 -5.97
C ASN A 607 16.18 31.88 -4.95
N GLY A 608 16.33 31.55 -3.66
CA GLY A 608 15.46 31.98 -2.55
C GLY A 608 14.33 31.03 -2.11
N GLY A 609 14.18 29.85 -2.72
CA GLY A 609 13.25 28.78 -2.34
C GLY A 609 13.79 27.85 -1.24
N LYS A 610 12.93 27.00 -0.67
CA LYS A 610 13.25 26.11 0.45
C LYS A 610 12.98 24.63 0.11
N LEU A 611 13.94 23.76 0.44
CA LEU A 611 13.82 22.30 0.35
C LEU A 611 13.62 21.71 1.75
N TYR A 612 12.59 20.88 1.91
CA TYR A 612 12.36 20.13 3.14
C TYR A 612 12.45 18.64 2.88
N ILE A 613 13.33 17.95 3.61
CA ILE A 613 13.41 16.48 3.64
C ILE A 613 12.93 16.02 5.03
N ASN A 614 11.87 15.21 5.08
CA ASN A 614 11.27 14.74 6.34
C ASN A 614 10.93 15.88 7.33
N GLY A 615 10.49 17.03 6.80
CA GLY A 615 10.12 18.20 7.61
C GLY A 615 11.31 19.04 8.10
N VAL A 616 12.55 18.69 7.73
CA VAL A 616 13.75 19.44 8.06
C VAL A 616 14.14 20.31 6.87
N GLU A 617 14.26 21.63 7.09
CA GLU A 617 14.81 22.57 6.10
C GLU A 617 16.26 22.14 5.82
N THR A 618 16.51 21.69 4.60
CA THR A 618 17.81 21.14 4.20
C THR A 618 18.56 22.20 3.41
N GLU A 619 19.68 22.69 3.95
CA GLU A 619 20.61 23.53 3.21
C GLU A 619 21.31 22.70 2.14
N VAL A 620 21.21 23.15 0.88
CA VAL A 620 21.94 22.55 -0.23
C VAL A 620 23.25 23.32 -0.38
N ASP A 621 24.35 22.76 0.14
CA ASP A 621 25.69 23.29 -0.16
C ASP A 621 25.99 23.04 -1.65
N THR A 622 26.18 24.12 -2.39
CA THR A 622 26.36 24.13 -3.85
C THR A 622 27.83 24.05 -4.25
N ASN A 623 28.75 23.90 -3.29
CA ASN A 623 30.21 23.89 -3.54
C ASN A 623 30.90 22.55 -3.21
N SER A 624 30.19 21.54 -2.72
CA SER A 624 30.79 20.26 -2.36
C SER A 624 30.00 19.09 -2.97
N GLU A 625 30.70 18.18 -3.65
CA GLU A 625 30.16 16.98 -4.33
C GLU A 625 29.49 15.95 -3.37
N LYS A 626 29.13 16.33 -2.14
CA LYS A 626 28.57 15.45 -1.12
C LYS A 626 27.34 16.07 -0.50
N VAL A 627 26.19 15.45 -0.75
CA VAL A 627 25.02 15.54 0.14
C VAL A 627 25.22 14.49 1.23
N SER A 628 25.55 14.93 2.46
CA SER A 628 25.51 14.05 3.64
C SER A 628 24.12 14.14 4.28
N ILE A 629 23.48 12.99 4.48
CA ILE A 629 22.22 12.83 5.23
C ILE A 629 22.58 12.05 6.51
N GLU A 630 22.27 12.60 7.70
CA GLU A 630 22.21 11.83 8.95
C GLU A 630 20.84 11.17 9.12
#